data_AF-R6AG52-F1
#
_entry.id   AF-R6AG52-F1
#
_cell.length_a   1.000
_cell.length_b   1.000
_cell.length_c   1.000
_cell.angle_alpha   90.00
_cell.angle_beta   90.00
_cell.angle_gamma   90.00
#
_symmetry.space_group_name_H-M   'P 1'
#
loop_
_entity.id
_entity.type
_entity.pdbx_description
1 polymer ?
#
loop_
_entity_poly.entity_id
_entity_poly.type
_entity_poly.pdbx_seq_one_letter_code
_entity_poly.pdbx_strand_id
1 'polypeptide(L)'
;MRHKGIMGIILGICLTGLLLAGCGMPQGTPQKDERSVIKLGNDRYPPFNYFDEDGVPTGIDVDLATEAFGRMGYRVEVHNID
;
A
#
# COMPACT_ATOMS: atom_id res chain seq x y z
N MET A 1 -1.13 44.85 -37.05
CA MET A 1 -0.94 45.00 -35.57
C MET A 1 -2.00 44.27 -34.73
N ARG A 2 -3.23 44.07 -35.24
CA ARG A 2 -4.35 43.41 -34.52
C ARG A 2 -4.10 41.94 -34.15
N HIS A 3 -3.39 41.17 -34.98
CA HIS A 3 -3.14 39.73 -34.76
C HIS A 3 -2.11 39.45 -33.66
N LYS A 4 -1.14 40.35 -33.45
CA LYS A 4 -0.10 40.22 -32.42
C LYS A 4 -0.69 40.31 -31.00
N GLY A 5 -1.70 41.16 -30.81
CA GLY A 5 -2.43 41.26 -29.53
C GLY A 5 -3.33 40.06 -29.26
N ILE A 6 -4.00 39.53 -30.30
CA ILE A 6 -4.86 38.34 -30.18
C ILE A 6 -4.03 37.10 -29.80
N MET A 7 -2.84 36.95 -30.39
CA MET A 7 -1.94 35.83 -30.09
C MET A 7 -1.43 35.84 -28.64
N GLY A 8 -1.19 37.04 -28.07
CA GLY A 8 -0.80 37.18 -26.67
C GLY A 8 -1.92 36.81 -25.69
N ILE A 9 -3.17 37.14 -26.02
CA ILE A 9 -4.34 36.80 -25.19
C ILE A 9 -4.58 35.28 -25.18
N ILE A 10 -4.48 34.62 -26.34
CA ILE A 10 -4.64 33.16 -26.44
C ILE A 10 -3.57 32.43 -25.63
N LEU A 11 -2.31 32.89 -25.70
CA LEU A 11 -1.22 32.31 -24.93
C LEU A 11 -1.41 32.48 -23.41
N GLY A 12 -1.93 33.64 -22.99
CA GLY A 12 -2.26 33.91 -21.59
C GLY A 12 -3.36 32.98 -21.05
N ILE A 13 -4.43 32.77 -21.82
CA ILE A 13 -5.55 31.89 -21.44
C ILE A 13 -5.09 30.44 -21.30
N CYS A 14 -4.25 29.96 -22.23
CA CYS A 14 -3.66 28.62 -22.14
C CYS A 14 -2.79 28.45 -20.89
N LEU A 15 -1.97 29.44 -20.54
CA LEU A 15 -1.12 29.38 -19.36
C LEU A 15 -1.94 29.33 -18.06
N THR A 16 -3.04 30.09 -17.98
CA THR A 16 -3.94 30.06 -16.81
C THR A 16 -4.72 28.75 -16.68
N GLY A 17 -5.05 28.09 -17.79
CA GLY A 17 -5.72 26.78 -17.78
C GLY A 17 -4.85 25.65 -17.23
N LEU A 18 -3.53 25.70 -17.47
CA LEU A 18 -2.60 24.71 -16.92
C LEU A 18 -2.44 24.82 -15.39
N LEU A 19 -2.55 26.04 -14.84
CA LEU A 19 -2.46 26.26 -13.39
C LEU A 19 -3.70 25.75 -12.64
N LEU A 20 -4.86 25.68 -13.30
CA LEU A 20 -6.13 25.26 -12.70
C LEU A 20 -6.42 23.75 -12.88
N ALA A 21 -5.70 23.05 -13.74
CA ALA A 21 -5.88 21.62 -13.99
C ALA A 21 -5.21 20.69 -12.94
N GLY A 22 -4.56 21.25 -11.91
CA GLY A 22 -3.80 20.49 -10.91
C GLY A 22 -4.60 19.99 -9.69
N CYS A 23 -5.85 20.40 -9.50
CA CYS A 23 -6.67 19.99 -8.35
C CYS A 23 -7.56 18.79 -8.69
N GLY A 24 -6.97 17.60 -8.72
CA GLY A 24 -7.73 16.38 -8.97
C GLY A 24 -6.87 15.14 -9.04
N MET A 25 -5.89 14.98 -8.15
CA MET A 25 -5.35 13.65 -7.93
C MET A 25 -6.44 12.83 -7.23
N PRO A 26 -6.98 11.76 -7.85
CA PRO A 26 -7.81 10.83 -7.11
C PRO A 26 -6.97 10.37 -5.93
N GLN A 27 -7.49 10.56 -4.71
CA GLN A 27 -6.91 9.97 -3.52
C GLN A 27 -6.79 8.48 -3.81
N GLY A 28 -5.55 8.01 -4.02
CA GLY A 28 -5.28 6.66 -4.46
C GLY A 28 -6.04 5.71 -3.55
N THR A 29 -6.94 4.93 -4.14
CA THR A 29 -7.53 3.78 -3.46
C THR A 29 -6.40 3.02 -2.78
N PRO A 30 -6.54 2.57 -1.52
CA PRO A 30 -5.52 1.79 -0.85
C PRO A 30 -5.09 0.67 -1.80
N GLN A 31 -3.84 0.71 -2.26
CA GLN A 31 -3.37 -0.25 -3.23
C GLN A 31 -3.47 -1.62 -2.56
N LYS A 32 -4.31 -2.48 -3.13
CA LYS A 32 -4.53 -3.83 -2.61
C LYS A 32 -3.19 -4.54 -2.62
N ASP A 33 -2.80 -5.14 -1.49
CA ASP A 33 -1.59 -5.95 -1.41
C ASP A 33 -1.77 -7.17 -2.32
N GLU A 34 -1.10 -7.17 -3.48
CA GLU A 34 -1.19 -8.20 -4.51
C GLU A 34 -0.27 -9.41 -4.23
N ARG A 35 0.50 -9.39 -3.12
CA ARG A 35 1.39 -10.49 -2.78
C ARG A 35 0.60 -11.79 -2.53
N SER A 36 1.16 -12.89 -3.02
CA SER A 36 0.67 -14.24 -2.72
C SER A 36 0.74 -14.51 -1.22
N VAL A 37 -0.22 -15.31 -0.73
CA VAL A 37 -0.38 -15.59 0.70
C VAL A 37 0.26 -16.93 1.07
N ILE A 38 1.10 -16.92 2.11
CA ILE A 38 1.53 -18.11 2.84
C ILE A 38 0.66 -18.27 4.08
N LYS A 39 0.03 -19.43 4.22
CA LYS A 39 -0.74 -19.79 5.41
C LYS A 39 0.17 -20.50 6.40
N LEU A 40 0.39 -19.88 7.56
CA LEU A 40 1.22 -20.42 8.62
C LEU A 40 0.32 -21.04 9.70
N GLY A 41 0.57 -22.29 10.06
CA GLY A 41 -0.11 -22.95 11.17
C GLY A 41 0.45 -22.52 12.53
N ASN A 42 -0.42 -22.43 13.54
CA ASN A 42 -0.11 -22.04 14.92
C ASN A 42 -0.80 -23.03 15.88
N ASP A 43 -0.05 -23.61 16.82
CA ASP A 43 -0.53 -24.63 17.77
C ASP A 43 -0.36 -24.23 19.24
N ARG A 44 -0.10 -22.94 19.50
CA ARG A 44 0.11 -22.35 20.83
C ARG A 44 1.25 -23.03 21.59
N TYR A 45 2.46 -22.63 21.23
CA TYR A 45 3.70 -23.02 21.86
C TYR A 45 4.59 -21.81 22.25
N PRO A 46 4.25 -21.05 23.31
CA PRO A 46 5.08 -19.93 23.76
C PRO A 46 6.49 -20.37 24.22
N PRO A 47 7.53 -19.56 23.98
CA PRO A 47 7.53 -18.25 23.33
C PRO A 47 7.66 -18.30 21.79
N PHE A 48 7.45 -19.46 21.17
CA PHE A 48 7.81 -19.71 19.77
C PHE A 48 6.72 -19.32 18.77
N ASN A 49 5.50 -19.82 18.93
CA ASN A 49 4.33 -19.39 18.16
C ASN A 49 3.09 -19.47 19.04
N TYR A 50 2.31 -18.40 19.15
CA TYR A 50 1.06 -18.37 19.91
C TYR A 50 0.24 -17.16 19.49
N PHE A 51 -1.04 -17.14 19.87
CA PHE A 51 -1.82 -15.91 19.87
C PHE A 51 -1.73 -15.29 21.27
N ASP A 52 -1.46 -13.99 21.36
CA ASP A 52 -1.46 -13.27 22.63
C ASP A 52 -2.88 -13.05 23.18
N GLU A 53 -3.01 -12.30 24.27
CA GLU A 53 -4.30 -12.02 24.93
C GLU A 53 -5.30 -11.28 24.01
N ASP A 54 -4.80 -10.54 23.03
CA ASP A 54 -5.59 -9.79 22.06
C ASP A 54 -5.85 -10.60 20.77
N GLY A 55 -5.35 -11.83 20.68
CA GLY A 55 -5.48 -12.68 19.50
C GLY A 55 -4.51 -12.30 18.38
N VAL A 56 -3.38 -11.65 18.70
CA VAL A 56 -2.33 -11.30 17.73
C VAL A 56 -1.32 -12.45 17.63
N PRO A 57 -0.99 -12.95 16.43
CA PRO A 57 0.08 -13.92 16.24
C PRO A 57 1.41 -13.38 16.77
N THR A 58 2.03 -14.10 17.70
CA THR A 58 3.21 -13.67 18.44
C THR A 58 4.20 -14.84 18.61
N GLY A 59 5.50 -14.53 18.64
CA GLY A 59 6.57 -15.47 18.94
C GLY A 59 7.67 -15.48 17.87
N ILE A 60 8.84 -16.04 18.22
CA ILE A 60 10.02 -15.99 17.34
C ILE A 60 9.80 -16.66 15.99
N ASP A 61 8.98 -17.71 15.92
CA ASP A 61 8.68 -18.40 14.66
C ASP A 61 7.79 -17.53 13.76
N VAL A 62 6.86 -16.78 14.35
CA VAL A 62 5.98 -15.83 13.64
C VAL A 62 6.82 -14.68 13.07
N ASP A 63 7.74 -14.14 13.86
CA ASP A 63 8.62 -13.03 13.45
C ASP A 63 9.55 -13.48 12.31
N LEU A 64 10.19 -14.66 12.47
CA LEU A 64 11.11 -15.20 11.49
C LEU A 64 10.40 -15.50 10.17
N ALA A 65 9.21 -16.13 10.23
CA ALA A 65 8.41 -16.43 9.05
C ALA A 65 7.96 -15.13 8.35
N THR A 66 7.47 -14.15 9.11
CA THR A 66 7.01 -12.87 8.57
C THR A 66 8.12 -12.13 7.82
N GLU A 67 9.32 -12.04 8.41
CA GLU A 67 10.46 -11.37 7.77
C GLU A 67 10.97 -12.15 6.55
N ALA A 68 11.14 -13.47 6.68
CA ALA A 68 11.66 -14.30 5.59
C ALA A 68 10.72 -14.28 4.38
N PHE A 69 9.42 -14.53 4.59
CA PHE A 69 8.43 -14.52 3.52
C PHE A 69 8.18 -13.10 2.99
N GLY A 70 8.30 -12.08 3.84
CA GLY A 70 8.27 -10.68 3.43
C GLY A 70 9.35 -10.35 2.40
N ARG A 71 10.61 -10.76 2.63
CA ARG A 71 11.73 -10.60 1.68
C ARG A 71 11.52 -11.36 0.37
N MET A 72 10.79 -12.47 0.43
CA MET A 72 10.45 -13.28 -0.73
C MET A 72 9.24 -12.74 -1.52
N GLY A 73 8.62 -11.64 -1.08
CA GLY A 73 7.48 -11.04 -1.76
C GLY A 73 6.12 -11.70 -1.45
N TYR A 74 6.01 -12.37 -0.31
CA TYR A 74 4.76 -12.97 0.16
C TYR A 74 4.15 -12.18 1.33
N ARG A 75 2.85 -12.36 1.54
CA ARG A 75 2.14 -12.01 2.79
C ARG A 75 1.96 -13.28 3.63
N VAL A 76 2.09 -13.16 4.95
CA VAL A 76 1.83 -14.26 5.88
C VAL A 76 0.45 -14.07 6.51
N GLU A 77 -0.34 -15.13 6.56
CA GLU A 77 -1.58 -15.23 7.33
C GLU A 77 -1.44 -16.40 8.31
N VAL A 78 -1.57 -16.13 9.61
CA VAL A 78 -1.41 -17.13 10.66
C VAL A 78 -2.77 -17.68 11.06
N HIS A 79 -2.87 -19.00 11.16
CA HIS A 79 -4.10 -19.73 11.48
C HIS A 79 -3.85 -20.76 12.57
N ASN A 80 -4.79 -20.94 13.49
CA ASN A 80 -4.77 -22.09 14.39
C ASN A 80 -4.91 -23.39 13.60
N ILE A 81 -4.23 -24.44 14.05
CA ILE A 81 -4.30 -25.79 13.48
C ILE A 81 -5.14 -26.76 14.32
N ASP A 82 -6.03 -26.23 15.17
CA ASP A 82 -6.97 -26.99 16.00
C ASP A 82 -7.70 -28.13 15.25
#